data_AF-A0A9N7N2G5-F1
#
_entry.id   AF-A0A9N7N2G5-F1
#
_cell.length_a   1.000
_cell.length_b   1.000
_cell.length_c   1.000
_cell.angle_alpha   90.00
_cell.angle_beta   90.00
_cell.angle_gamma   90.00
#
_symmetry.space_group_name_H-M   'P 1'
#
loop_
_entity.id
_entity.type
_entity.pdbx_description
1 polymer ?
#
loop_
_entity_poly.entity_id
_entity_poly.type
_entity_poly.pdbx_seq_one_letter_code
_entity_poly.pdbx_strand_id
1 'polypeptide(L)'
;MLPPAFDVDVSGAASRSYKFYTLADNKIVTLSTGKSSKDRELTDPLMCFRGSSHGWVVLYDRRSLDMFLYNPITRRHISLPPYEHVDKVILSCSPDEPNCRAIMIYDNCGLAFCCPGFSKEWTHHDLGRAFREGYVDCVFSNRHESLFSLTRHGELESWDLRDPESPKAMKIADVSYKSGRIGYPRTEEEEKKLWLTNEPMEHLVVAGQDLLVVTQYPADSFDCDGLYVDGIDPDALAFERGLPSVTVDFDVEKYDPEDGEVKYVEELGSRRKGSKARADNDEGGWPQS
;
A
#
# COMPACT_ATOMS: atom_id res chain seq x y z
N MET A 1 6.55 -0.86 -3.35
CA MET A 1 7.49 -2.01 -3.19
C MET A 1 7.35 -2.88 -4.42
N LEU A 2 8.43 -3.46 -4.93
CA LEU A 2 8.37 -4.40 -6.06
C LEU A 2 8.09 -5.82 -5.54
N PRO A 3 7.60 -6.75 -6.39
CA PRO A 3 7.42 -8.13 -6.00
C PRO A 3 8.69 -8.73 -5.37
N PRO A 4 8.57 -9.49 -4.27
CA PRO A 4 9.71 -10.12 -3.62
C PRO A 4 10.33 -11.17 -4.55
N ALA A 5 11.66 -11.27 -4.55
CA ALA A 5 12.38 -12.31 -5.30
C ALA A 5 12.87 -13.41 -4.35
N PHE A 6 12.87 -14.65 -4.82
CA PHE A 6 13.28 -15.82 -4.05
C PHE A 6 14.49 -16.47 -4.70
N ASP A 7 15.55 -16.67 -3.91
CA ASP A 7 16.76 -17.35 -4.35
C ASP A 7 16.95 -18.61 -3.50
N VAL A 8 17.11 -19.77 -4.15
CA VAL A 8 17.40 -21.04 -3.49
C VAL A 8 18.89 -21.32 -3.65
N ASP A 9 19.60 -21.50 -2.53
CA ASP A 9 21.02 -21.83 -2.58
C ASP A 9 21.27 -23.33 -2.85
N VAL A 10 22.54 -23.69 -3.04
CA VAL A 10 22.98 -25.07 -3.34
C VAL A 10 22.62 -26.06 -2.22
N SER A 11 22.32 -25.58 -1.01
CA SER A 11 21.87 -26.40 0.12
C SER A 11 20.35 -26.57 0.19
N GLY A 12 19.61 -25.96 -0.74
CA GLY A 12 18.15 -25.95 -0.75
C GLY A 12 17.54 -24.90 0.18
N ALA A 13 18.35 -24.01 0.77
CA ALA A 13 17.83 -22.95 1.62
C ALA A 13 17.27 -21.81 0.75
N ALA A 14 15.99 -21.52 0.91
CA ALA A 14 15.33 -20.38 0.25
C ALA A 14 15.63 -19.09 1.03
N SER A 15 16.11 -18.07 0.32
CA SER A 15 16.25 -16.71 0.81
C SER A 15 15.27 -15.81 0.06
N ARG A 16 14.66 -14.85 0.78
CA ARG A 16 13.73 -13.89 0.20
C ARG A 16 14.44 -12.55 0.07
N SER A 17 14.18 -11.81 -1.00
CA SER A 17 14.65 -10.45 -1.11
C SER A 17 13.51 -9.50 -1.43
N TYR A 18 13.46 -8.39 -0.70
CA TYR A 18 12.51 -7.32 -0.96
C TYR A 18 13.20 -6.24 -1.78
N LYS A 19 12.57 -5.82 -2.86
CA LYS A 19 13.10 -4.79 -3.75
C LYS A 19 12.27 -3.51 -3.59
N PHE A 20 12.95 -2.42 -3.24
CA PHE A 20 12.34 -1.11 -3.07
C PHE A 20 12.89 -0.17 -4.14
N TYR A 21 12.01 0.40 -4.96
CA TYR A 21 12.39 1.44 -5.89
C TYR A 21 12.39 2.79 -5.18
N THR A 22 13.54 3.45 -5.17
CA THR A 22 13.70 4.80 -4.64
C THR A 22 13.57 5.79 -5.78
N LEU A 23 12.50 6.59 -5.78
CA LEU A 23 12.27 7.60 -6.81
C LEU A 23 13.34 8.70 -6.80
N ALA A 24 13.74 9.18 -5.61
CA ALA A 24 14.72 10.25 -5.44
C ALA A 24 16.08 9.92 -6.08
N ASP A 25 16.51 8.66 -5.95
CA ASP A 25 17.80 8.19 -6.45
C ASP A 25 17.70 7.41 -7.76
N ASN A 26 16.47 7.21 -8.28
CA ASN A 26 16.18 6.36 -9.42
C ASN A 26 16.88 4.98 -9.36
N LYS A 27 16.85 4.33 -8.19
CA LYS A 27 17.58 3.06 -7.93
C LYS A 27 16.71 2.02 -7.24
N ILE A 28 17.06 0.75 -7.40
CA ILE A 28 16.44 -0.35 -6.66
C ILE A 28 17.35 -0.70 -5.48
N VAL A 29 16.80 -0.60 -4.27
CA VAL A 29 17.42 -1.09 -3.04
C VAL A 29 16.91 -2.50 -2.79
N THR A 30 17.82 -3.47 -2.70
CA THR A 30 17.49 -4.87 -2.42
C THR A 30 17.83 -5.20 -0.98
N LEU A 31 16.85 -5.74 -0.27
CA LEU A 31 16.99 -6.25 1.09
C LEU A 31 16.90 -7.76 1.06
N SER A 32 18.04 -8.42 1.12
CA SER A 32 18.13 -9.88 1.17
C SER A 32 17.95 -10.36 2.61
N THR A 33 17.02 -11.28 2.83
CA THR A 33 16.81 -11.95 4.11
C THR A 33 17.77 -13.16 4.16
N GLY A 34 19.00 -12.95 4.67
CA GLY A 34 19.93 -14.09 4.85
C GLY A 34 21.39 -13.78 5.19
N LYS A 35 21.85 -14.42 6.28
CA LYS A 35 23.23 -14.68 6.81
C LYS A 35 23.76 -13.85 8.00
N SER A 36 23.13 -12.74 8.39
CA SER A 36 23.53 -12.00 9.60
C SER A 36 22.51 -12.19 10.73
N SER A 37 22.97 -12.44 11.96
CA SER A 37 22.11 -12.60 13.14
C SER A 37 21.27 -11.37 13.48
N LYS A 38 21.61 -10.19 12.93
CA LYS A 38 20.86 -8.93 13.10
C LYS A 38 19.77 -8.71 12.04
N ASP A 39 19.81 -9.41 10.91
CA ASP A 39 18.82 -9.29 9.83
C ASP A 39 17.68 -10.35 9.95
N ARG A 40 17.64 -11.10 11.07
CA ARG A 40 16.62 -12.14 11.33
C ARG A 40 15.20 -11.58 11.45
N GLU A 41 15.04 -10.32 11.82
CA GLU A 41 13.72 -9.68 11.96
C GLU A 41 12.96 -9.59 10.62
N LEU A 42 13.66 -9.57 9.48
CA LEU A 42 13.05 -9.61 8.14
C LEU A 42 12.88 -11.04 7.60
N THR A 43 13.43 -12.04 8.29
CA THR A 43 13.41 -13.45 7.85
C THR A 43 12.18 -14.21 8.35
N ASP A 44 11.37 -13.63 9.23
CA ASP A 44 10.12 -14.29 9.63
C ASP A 44 9.18 -14.35 8.42
N PRO A 45 8.80 -15.55 7.95
CA PRO A 45 7.89 -15.70 6.82
C PRO A 45 6.50 -15.07 7.07
N LEU A 46 6.14 -14.76 8.33
CA LEU A 46 4.88 -14.15 8.73
C LEU A 46 4.95 -12.65 8.96
N MET A 47 6.13 -12.04 8.82
CA MET A 47 6.26 -10.59 8.78
C MET A 47 5.50 -10.03 7.58
N CYS A 48 4.59 -9.11 7.86
CA CYS A 48 3.77 -8.47 6.83
C CYS A 48 3.99 -6.95 6.82
N PHE A 49 3.87 -6.37 5.62
CA PHE A 49 3.88 -4.94 5.46
C PHE A 49 2.49 -4.39 5.77
N ARG A 50 2.44 -3.33 6.58
CA ARG A 50 1.20 -2.62 6.93
C ARG A 50 1.16 -1.18 6.49
N GLY A 51 2.21 -0.71 5.84
CA GLY A 51 2.20 0.59 5.18
C GLY A 51 3.59 1.06 4.81
N SER A 52 3.62 2.20 4.15
CA SER A 52 4.85 2.85 3.70
C SER A 52 4.61 4.36 3.67
N SER A 53 5.50 5.14 4.28
CA SER A 53 5.40 6.61 4.32
C SER A 53 6.79 7.20 4.52
N HIS A 54 7.11 8.28 3.80
CA HIS A 54 8.35 9.06 3.99
C HIS A 54 9.65 8.24 3.93
N GLY A 55 9.69 7.17 3.12
CA GLY A 55 10.85 6.28 2.99
C GLY A 55 10.97 5.21 4.08
N TRP A 56 9.99 5.13 4.98
CA TRP A 56 9.85 4.09 6.00
C TRP A 56 8.75 3.11 5.62
N VAL A 57 8.93 1.86 6.01
CA VAL A 57 7.92 0.80 5.87
C VAL A 57 7.51 0.31 7.26
N VAL A 58 6.23 -0.03 7.42
CA VAL A 58 5.72 -0.62 8.67
C VAL A 58 5.74 -2.13 8.54
N LEU A 59 6.46 -2.78 9.45
CA LEU A 59 6.56 -4.22 9.57
C LEU A 59 5.79 -4.67 10.80
N TYR A 60 4.98 -5.71 10.63
CA TYR A 60 4.11 -6.28 11.66
C TYR A 60 4.22 -7.80 11.67
N ASP A 61 4.55 -8.37 12.83
CA ASP A 61 4.53 -9.80 13.09
C ASP A 61 3.22 -10.19 13.78
N ARG A 62 2.41 -10.98 13.09
CA ARG A 62 1.10 -11.44 13.56
C ARG A 62 1.18 -12.36 14.78
N ARG A 63 2.31 -13.00 15.07
CA ARG A 63 2.46 -13.94 16.20
C ARG A 63 2.87 -13.24 17.48
N SER A 64 3.91 -12.41 17.41
CA SER A 64 4.40 -11.64 18.56
C SER A 64 3.59 -10.37 18.79
N LEU A 65 2.86 -9.90 17.78
CA LEU A 65 2.24 -8.58 17.70
C LEU A 65 3.25 -7.43 17.64
N ASP A 66 4.54 -7.74 17.48
CA ASP A 66 5.59 -6.75 17.36
C ASP A 66 5.41 -5.95 16.08
N MET A 67 5.56 -4.63 16.20
CA MET A 67 5.44 -3.71 15.10
C MET A 67 6.53 -2.65 15.15
N PHE A 68 7.12 -2.36 14.00
CA PHE A 68 8.16 -1.34 13.90
C PHE A 68 8.18 -0.66 12.53
N LEU A 69 8.63 0.59 12.54
CA LEU A 69 9.03 1.30 11.35
C LEU A 69 10.43 0.84 10.98
N TYR A 70 10.66 0.59 9.70
CA TYR A 70 11.96 0.22 9.17
C TYR A 70 12.30 1.09 7.98
N ASN A 71 13.53 1.62 7.96
CA ASN A 71 14.04 2.37 6.83
C ASN A 71 14.95 1.46 5.99
N PRO A 72 14.54 1.07 4.77
CA PRO A 72 15.32 0.18 3.91
C PRO A 72 16.72 0.68 3.55
N ILE A 73 16.92 2.00 3.54
CA ILE A 73 18.16 2.64 3.12
C ILE A 73 19.13 2.72 4.30
N THR A 74 18.65 3.22 5.45
CA THR A 74 19.50 3.43 6.63
C THR A 74 19.58 2.21 7.54
N ARG A 75 18.72 1.20 7.32
CA ARG A 75 18.51 0.02 8.18
C ARG A 75 18.15 0.34 9.62
N ARG A 76 17.69 1.55 9.90
CA ARG A 76 17.19 1.94 11.21
C ARG A 76 15.80 1.34 11.41
N HIS A 77 15.50 0.94 12.65
CA HIS A 77 14.16 0.61 13.09
C HIS A 77 13.72 1.53 14.23
N ILE A 78 12.40 1.72 14.34
CA ILE A 78 11.75 2.43 15.45
C ILE A 78 10.56 1.59 15.87
N SER A 79 10.53 1.14 17.13
CA SER A 79 9.42 0.36 17.66
C SER A 79 8.14 1.19 17.72
N LEU A 80 7.03 0.56 17.34
CA LEU A 80 5.67 1.03 17.60
C LEU A 80 5.05 0.19 18.72
N PRO A 81 4.03 0.69 19.43
CA PRO A 81 3.31 -0.12 20.39
C PRO A 81 2.67 -1.34 19.70
N PRO A 82 2.67 -2.53 20.33
CA PRO A 82 2.06 -3.73 19.76
C PRO A 82 0.54 -3.59 19.68
N TYR A 83 -0.08 -4.21 18.67
CA TYR A 83 -1.53 -4.20 18.49
C TYR A 83 -2.00 -5.42 17.69
N GLU A 84 -3.22 -5.89 17.95
CA GLU A 84 -3.83 -7.02 17.23
C GLU A 84 -4.67 -6.53 16.04
N HIS A 85 -4.76 -7.30 14.96
CA HIS A 85 -5.56 -6.95 13.76
C HIS A 85 -5.28 -5.56 13.17
N VAL A 86 -4.00 -5.27 12.91
CA VAL A 86 -3.59 -4.08 12.17
C VAL A 86 -3.93 -4.23 10.68
N ASP A 87 -4.65 -3.28 10.11
CA ASP A 87 -5.00 -3.23 8.68
C ASP A 87 -4.01 -2.35 7.90
N LYS A 88 -3.83 -1.11 8.34
CA LYS A 88 -2.90 -0.14 7.71
C LYS A 88 -2.27 0.77 8.76
N VAL A 89 -1.03 1.17 8.53
CA VAL A 89 -0.34 2.22 9.29
C VAL A 89 0.31 3.22 8.34
N ILE A 90 0.07 4.51 8.54
CA ILE A 90 0.72 5.60 7.82
C ILE A 90 1.44 6.53 8.81
N LEU A 91 2.33 7.37 8.29
CA LEU A 91 2.99 8.40 9.07
C LEU A 91 2.58 9.79 8.59
N SER A 92 2.35 10.70 9.53
CA SER A 92 2.07 12.12 9.20
C SER A 92 3.27 12.75 8.50
N CYS A 93 4.47 12.60 9.05
CA CYS A 93 5.72 13.07 8.47
C CYS A 93 6.84 12.02 8.69
N SER A 94 8.09 12.37 8.40
CA SER A 94 9.21 11.47 8.72
C SER A 94 9.28 11.24 10.24
N PRO A 95 9.51 10.02 10.74
CA PRO A 95 9.67 9.77 12.17
C PRO A 95 10.97 10.35 12.76
N ASP A 96 11.84 10.90 11.90
CA ASP A 96 13.00 11.70 12.31
C ASP A 96 12.62 13.17 12.60
N GLU A 97 11.41 13.60 12.25
CA GLU A 97 10.90 14.94 12.52
C GLU A 97 10.12 15.00 13.84
N PRO A 98 10.16 16.15 14.55
CA PRO A 98 9.36 16.33 15.75
C PRO A 98 7.86 16.24 15.43
N ASN A 99 7.08 15.73 16.38
CA ASN A 99 5.63 15.60 16.29
C ASN A 99 5.12 14.64 15.19
N CYS A 100 5.98 13.78 14.65
CA CYS A 100 5.52 12.68 13.79
C CYS A 100 4.52 11.80 14.53
N ARG A 101 3.40 11.50 13.87
CA ARG A 101 2.39 10.57 14.34
C ARG A 101 2.33 9.37 13.41
N ALA A 102 2.33 8.17 13.98
CA ALA A 102 1.81 7.00 13.30
C ALA A 102 0.30 6.96 13.48
N ILE A 103 -0.41 6.63 12.41
CA ILE A 103 -1.87 6.56 12.34
C ILE A 103 -2.20 5.16 11.86
N MET A 104 -3.01 4.43 12.61
CA MET A 104 -3.35 3.04 12.36
C MET A 104 -4.85 2.89 12.10
N ILE A 105 -5.20 2.16 11.05
CA ILE A 105 -6.51 1.52 10.90
C ILE A 105 -6.41 0.11 11.48
N TYR A 106 -7.35 -0.24 12.36
CA TYR A 106 -7.39 -1.54 13.03
C TYR A 106 -8.81 -2.11 13.14
N ASP A 107 -8.89 -3.44 13.26
CA ASP A 107 -10.14 -4.21 13.34
C ASP A 107 -11.17 -3.84 12.25
N ASN A 108 -10.69 -3.31 11.11
CA ASN A 108 -11.47 -2.71 10.05
C ASN A 108 -12.43 -1.59 10.50
N CYS A 109 -12.30 -1.09 11.72
CA CYS A 109 -13.32 -0.29 12.40
C CYS A 109 -12.79 1.02 13.00
N GLY A 110 -11.53 1.07 13.42
CA GLY A 110 -11.03 2.17 14.24
C GLY A 110 -9.80 2.87 13.67
N LEU A 111 -9.59 4.11 14.12
CA LEU A 111 -8.36 4.86 13.96
C LEU A 111 -7.67 5.02 15.32
N ALA A 112 -6.36 4.79 15.36
CA ALA A 112 -5.55 5.06 16.53
C ALA A 112 -4.25 5.76 16.16
N PHE A 113 -3.67 6.45 17.14
CA PHE A 113 -2.50 7.32 16.93
C PHE A 113 -1.41 7.01 17.95
N CYS A 114 -0.16 7.15 17.55
CA CYS A 114 0.96 7.16 18.50
C CYS A 114 2.12 8.01 17.99
N CYS A 115 3.02 8.41 18.89
CA CYS A 115 4.29 9.05 18.55
C CYS A 115 5.38 7.97 18.42
N PRO A 116 5.90 7.69 17.21
CA PRO A 116 6.87 6.62 17.00
C PRO A 116 8.10 6.75 17.90
N GLY A 117 8.49 5.67 18.57
CA GLY A 117 9.66 5.64 19.46
C GLY A 117 9.49 6.32 20.83
N PHE A 118 8.35 6.97 21.08
CA PHE A 118 8.06 7.65 22.35
C PHE A 118 6.84 7.07 23.07
N SER A 119 5.76 6.80 22.33
CA SER A 119 4.54 6.22 22.88
C SER A 119 4.76 4.76 23.27
N LYS A 120 4.14 4.34 24.38
CA LYS A 120 4.09 2.94 24.83
C LYS A 120 2.79 2.23 24.47
N GLU A 121 1.78 3.00 24.09
CA GLU A 121 0.42 2.54 23.75
C GLU A 121 -0.15 3.38 22.62
N TRP A 122 -1.19 2.85 21.98
CA TRP A 122 -1.97 3.56 20.98
C TRP A 122 -3.04 4.41 21.66
N THR A 123 -3.16 5.67 21.26
CA THR A 123 -4.29 6.51 21.63
C THR A 123 -5.44 6.19 20.70
N HIS A 124 -6.43 5.48 21.23
CA HIS A 124 -7.67 5.18 20.53
C HIS A 124 -8.61 6.37 20.61
N HIS A 125 -9.13 6.79 19.47
CA HIS A 125 -10.29 7.67 19.48
C HIS A 125 -11.53 6.82 19.25
N ASP A 126 -12.33 6.67 20.31
CA ASP A 126 -13.70 6.14 20.20
C ASP A 126 -14.52 7.21 19.51
N LEU A 127 -14.70 7.04 18.20
CA LEU A 127 -15.41 7.99 17.36
C LEU A 127 -16.92 8.03 17.68
N GLY A 128 -17.39 7.19 18.59
CA GLY A 128 -18.79 7.11 18.98
C GLY A 128 -19.61 6.26 18.00
N ARG A 129 -20.88 6.07 18.35
CA ARG A 129 -21.78 5.10 17.69
C ARG A 129 -22.00 5.37 16.19
N ALA A 130 -21.71 6.58 15.69
CA ALA A 130 -21.84 6.97 14.29
C ALA A 130 -20.73 6.40 13.38
N PHE A 131 -19.65 5.83 13.93
CA PHE A 131 -18.46 5.44 13.18
C PHE A 131 -18.12 3.94 13.31
N ARG A 132 -19.11 3.12 13.68
CA ARG A 132 -18.94 1.65 13.79
C ARG A 132 -18.82 0.93 12.45
N GLU A 133 -18.93 1.67 11.35
CA GLU A 133 -19.00 1.09 10.01
C GLU A 133 -17.63 1.01 9.33
N GLY A 134 -16.59 1.57 9.96
CA GLY A 134 -15.20 1.27 9.68
C GLY A 134 -14.56 2.00 8.51
N TYR A 135 -13.24 1.82 8.39
CA TYR A 135 -12.40 2.53 7.43
C TYR A 135 -11.91 1.60 6.33
N VAL A 136 -11.92 2.11 5.10
CA VAL A 136 -11.31 1.46 3.94
C VAL A 136 -9.86 1.87 3.84
N ASP A 137 -9.60 3.19 3.86
CA ASP A 137 -8.26 3.70 3.72
C ASP A 137 -8.06 5.07 4.39
N CYS A 138 -6.79 5.44 4.63
CA CYS A 138 -6.40 6.77 5.06
C CYS A 138 -5.06 7.23 4.47
N VAL A 139 -4.90 8.55 4.36
CA VAL A 139 -3.66 9.21 3.90
C VAL A 139 -3.48 10.56 4.60
N PHE A 140 -2.24 10.90 4.94
CA PHE A 140 -1.91 12.22 5.49
C PHE A 140 -1.36 13.13 4.41
N SER A 141 -1.85 14.38 4.34
CA SER A 141 -1.29 15.41 3.47
C SER A 141 -0.55 16.45 4.29
N ASN A 142 0.78 16.50 4.13
CA ASN A 142 1.60 17.57 4.71
C ASN A 142 1.21 18.95 4.17
N ARG A 143 0.71 19.01 2.94
CA ARG A 143 0.32 20.27 2.30
C ARG A 143 -0.98 20.84 2.87
N HIS A 144 -1.94 19.96 3.15
CA HIS A 144 -3.23 20.33 3.73
C HIS A 144 -3.21 20.28 5.27
N GLU A 145 -2.08 19.85 5.86
CA GLU A 145 -1.90 19.63 7.30
C GLU A 145 -3.03 18.80 7.93
N SER A 146 -3.58 17.86 7.15
CA SER A 146 -4.79 17.13 7.49
C SER A 146 -4.65 15.65 7.15
N LEU A 147 -5.28 14.81 7.96
CA LEU A 147 -5.51 13.40 7.66
C LEU A 147 -6.80 13.29 6.86
N PHE A 148 -6.78 12.51 5.79
CA PHE A 148 -7.98 12.13 5.05
C PHE A 148 -8.26 10.64 5.26
N SER A 149 -9.53 10.30 5.43
CA SER A 149 -9.98 8.91 5.55
C SER A 149 -11.20 8.64 4.70
N LEU A 150 -11.32 7.40 4.23
CA LEU A 150 -12.46 6.90 3.49
C LEU A 150 -13.16 5.83 4.32
N THR A 151 -14.44 6.02 4.60
CA THR A 151 -15.26 5.06 5.34
C THR A 151 -15.77 3.96 4.41
N ARG A 152 -16.21 2.82 4.96
CA ARG A 152 -16.81 1.72 4.17
C ARG A 152 -18.12 2.09 3.47
N HIS A 153 -18.74 3.22 3.82
CA HIS A 153 -19.94 3.74 3.16
C HIS A 153 -19.62 4.75 2.04
N GLY A 154 -18.33 4.97 1.75
CA GLY A 154 -17.90 5.92 0.75
C GLY A 154 -17.90 7.37 1.26
N GLU A 155 -17.87 7.60 2.57
CA GLU A 155 -17.73 8.98 3.07
C GLU A 155 -16.26 9.35 3.12
N LEU A 156 -15.90 10.44 2.43
CA LEU A 156 -14.57 11.02 2.48
C LEU A 156 -14.54 12.07 3.59
N GLU A 157 -13.59 11.91 4.51
CA GLU A 157 -13.46 12.76 5.70
C GLU A 157 -12.11 13.47 5.73
N SER A 158 -12.11 14.70 6.26
CA SER A 158 -10.91 15.44 6.63
C SER A 158 -10.83 15.57 8.14
N TRP A 159 -9.63 15.35 8.68
CA TRP A 159 -9.34 15.31 10.09
C TRP A 159 -8.37 16.41 10.49
N ASP A 160 -8.79 17.22 11.45
CA ASP A 160 -7.93 18.14 12.17
C ASP A 160 -7.26 17.40 13.33
N LEU A 161 -5.94 17.18 13.21
CA LEU A 161 -5.12 16.50 14.22
C LEU A 161 -4.34 17.46 15.12
N ARG A 162 -4.56 18.78 15.02
CA ARG A 162 -3.80 19.79 15.78
C ARG A 162 -3.98 19.64 17.28
N ASP A 163 -5.20 19.31 17.72
CA ASP A 163 -5.48 18.95 19.11
C ASP A 163 -5.28 17.44 19.29
N PRO A 164 -4.23 16.99 20.01
CA PRO A 164 -3.99 15.57 20.24
C PRO A 164 -5.06 14.88 21.10
N GLU A 165 -5.77 15.62 21.95
CA GLU A 165 -6.79 15.06 22.85
C GLU A 165 -8.18 15.07 22.21
N SER A 166 -8.37 15.85 21.15
CA SER A 166 -9.66 16.03 20.48
C SER A 166 -9.51 16.17 18.96
N PRO A 167 -9.04 15.13 18.24
CA PRO A 167 -9.09 15.14 16.79
C PRO A 167 -10.53 15.22 16.31
N LYS A 168 -10.76 16.01 15.26
CA LYS A 168 -12.10 16.26 14.72
C LYS A 168 -12.17 15.85 13.26
N ALA A 169 -13.13 14.99 12.96
CA ALA A 169 -13.48 14.62 11.60
C ALA A 169 -14.60 15.51 11.04
N MET A 170 -14.51 15.82 9.76
CA MET A 170 -15.56 16.46 8.99
C MET A 170 -15.71 15.70 7.67
N LYS A 171 -16.93 15.27 7.34
CA LYS A 171 -17.25 14.76 6.01
C LYS A 171 -17.09 15.87 4.98
N ILE A 172 -16.34 15.60 3.92
CA ILE A 172 -16.03 16.56 2.84
C ILE A 172 -16.59 16.18 1.48
N ALA A 173 -16.90 14.89 1.26
CA ALA A 173 -17.54 14.40 0.04
C ALA A 173 -18.15 13.00 0.24
N ASP A 174 -18.98 12.61 -0.73
CA ASP A 174 -19.42 11.22 -0.93
C ASP A 174 -18.67 10.61 -2.14
N VAL A 175 -18.25 9.36 -1.99
CA VAL A 175 -17.60 8.53 -2.99
C VAL A 175 -18.56 7.41 -3.36
N SER A 176 -18.84 7.27 -4.66
CA SER A 176 -19.72 6.20 -5.11
C SER A 176 -19.03 4.85 -4.94
N TYR A 177 -19.60 3.95 -4.13
CA TYR A 177 -19.10 2.58 -4.01
C TYR A 177 -19.10 1.89 -5.39
N LYS A 178 -17.92 1.50 -5.86
CA LYS A 178 -17.80 0.72 -7.10
C LYS A 178 -17.93 -0.75 -6.75
N SER A 179 -19.02 -1.38 -7.15
CA SER A 179 -19.17 -2.85 -7.12
C SER A 179 -19.01 -3.41 -8.53
N GLY A 180 -18.31 -4.51 -8.69
CA GLY A 180 -18.22 -5.19 -9.97
C GLY A 180 -16.85 -5.81 -10.17
N ARG A 181 -16.85 -7.11 -10.45
CA ARG A 181 -15.65 -7.85 -10.83
C ARG A 181 -15.46 -7.76 -12.34
N ILE A 182 -14.22 -7.71 -12.78
CA ILE A 182 -13.86 -7.86 -14.19
C ILE A 182 -13.84 -9.36 -14.49
N GLY A 183 -14.45 -9.79 -15.59
CA GLY A 183 -14.51 -11.20 -15.97
C GLY A 183 -14.75 -11.39 -17.46
N TYR A 184 -14.47 -12.60 -17.94
CA TYR A 184 -14.71 -12.94 -19.33
C TYR A 184 -16.18 -13.32 -19.55
N PRO A 185 -16.87 -12.78 -20.58
CA PRO A 185 -18.15 -13.29 -20.98
C PRO A 185 -17.95 -14.70 -21.56
N ARG A 186 -18.51 -15.72 -20.91
CA ARG A 186 -18.72 -17.03 -21.56
C ARG A 186 -20.06 -16.99 -22.31
N THR A 187 -20.07 -17.63 -23.48
CA THR A 187 -21.22 -17.70 -24.40
C THR A 187 -22.50 -18.22 -23.75
N GLU A 188 -23.64 -17.89 -24.36
CA GLU A 188 -25.01 -17.85 -23.82
C GLU A 188 -25.59 -19.12 -23.17
N GLU A 189 -24.89 -20.25 -23.09
CA GLU A 189 -25.45 -21.51 -22.55
C GLU A 189 -25.00 -21.89 -21.14
N GLU A 190 -24.05 -21.19 -20.50
CA GLU A 190 -23.71 -21.46 -19.09
C GLU A 190 -23.56 -20.17 -18.27
N GLU A 191 -24.47 -19.96 -17.32
CA GLU A 191 -24.62 -18.79 -16.43
C GLU A 191 -23.42 -18.50 -15.49
N LYS A 192 -22.24 -19.08 -15.70
CA LYS A 192 -21.07 -18.87 -14.84
C LYS A 192 -20.04 -17.99 -15.55
N LYS A 193 -20.15 -16.67 -15.33
CA LYS A 193 -19.06 -15.73 -15.62
C LYS A 193 -17.80 -16.18 -14.89
N LEU A 194 -16.70 -16.33 -15.61
CA LEU A 194 -15.40 -16.53 -15.01
C LEU A 194 -14.85 -15.16 -14.60
N TRP A 195 -14.93 -14.85 -13.30
CA TRP A 195 -14.40 -13.62 -12.74
C TRP A 195 -12.88 -13.69 -12.71
N LEU A 196 -12.23 -12.68 -13.29
CA LEU A 196 -10.79 -12.50 -13.30
C LEU A 196 -10.31 -11.79 -12.03
N THR A 197 -11.10 -10.85 -11.52
CA THR A 197 -10.76 -10.04 -10.34
C THR A 197 -11.65 -10.37 -9.15
N ASN A 198 -11.16 -10.06 -7.95
CA ASN A 198 -11.96 -9.99 -6.74
C ASN A 198 -12.72 -8.66 -6.65
N GLU A 199 -13.37 -8.44 -5.50
CA GLU A 199 -13.99 -7.14 -5.21
C GLU A 199 -12.93 -6.03 -5.31
N PRO A 200 -13.27 -4.89 -5.91
CA PRO A 200 -12.36 -3.77 -6.01
C PRO A 200 -11.99 -3.22 -4.63
N MET A 201 -10.81 -2.61 -4.56
CA MET A 201 -10.28 -1.96 -3.37
C MET A 201 -10.05 -0.47 -3.63
N GLU A 202 -10.55 0.38 -2.74
CA GLU A 202 -10.39 1.83 -2.84
C GLU A 202 -9.19 2.29 -2.01
N HIS A 203 -8.36 3.14 -2.60
CA HIS A 203 -7.17 3.71 -1.94
C HIS A 203 -7.19 5.22 -2.01
N LEU A 204 -6.73 5.89 -0.95
CA LEU A 204 -6.54 7.34 -0.94
C LEU A 204 -5.09 7.68 -1.28
N VAL A 205 -4.92 8.62 -2.23
CA VAL A 205 -3.61 9.06 -2.69
C VAL A 205 -3.54 10.59 -2.70
N VAL A 206 -2.48 11.13 -2.12
CA VAL A 206 -2.15 12.56 -2.23
C VAL A 206 -1.11 12.74 -3.33
N ALA A 207 -1.51 13.40 -4.42
CA ALA A 207 -0.67 13.69 -5.58
C ALA A 207 -0.45 15.21 -5.71
N GLY A 208 0.58 15.72 -5.04
CA GLY A 208 0.88 17.15 -5.05
C GLY A 208 -0.18 17.95 -4.26
N GLN A 209 -1.12 18.57 -4.95
CA GLN A 209 -2.27 19.27 -4.32
C GLN A 209 -3.52 18.40 -4.27
N ASP A 210 -3.55 17.39 -5.13
CA ASP A 210 -4.76 16.66 -5.43
C ASP A 210 -4.93 15.51 -4.43
N LEU A 211 -6.16 15.36 -3.95
CA LEU A 211 -6.60 14.18 -3.23
C LEU A 211 -7.35 13.30 -4.22
N LEU A 212 -6.86 12.07 -4.39
CA LEU A 212 -7.38 11.10 -5.35
C LEU A 212 -7.93 9.89 -4.62
N VAL A 213 -9.04 9.37 -5.13
CA VAL A 213 -9.58 8.05 -4.81
C VAL A 213 -9.22 7.13 -5.96
N VAL A 214 -8.54 6.02 -5.64
CA VAL A 214 -8.08 5.05 -6.63
C VAL A 214 -8.82 3.73 -6.48
N THR A 215 -9.61 3.47 -7.52
CA THR A 215 -10.31 2.28 -8.00
C THR A 215 -9.50 1.02 -8.27
N GLN A 216 -8.85 0.31 -7.34
CA GLN A 216 -8.04 -0.86 -7.71
C GLN A 216 -8.89 -2.10 -8.03
N TYR A 217 -8.66 -2.76 -9.18
CA TYR A 217 -9.25 -4.07 -9.50
C TYR A 217 -8.20 -5.19 -9.38
N PRO A 218 -8.10 -5.85 -8.20
CA PRO A 218 -7.11 -6.89 -7.96
C PRO A 218 -7.56 -8.26 -8.47
N ALA A 219 -6.64 -9.03 -9.05
CA ALA A 219 -6.76 -10.47 -9.21
C ALA A 219 -5.87 -11.14 -8.17
N ASP A 220 -6.48 -11.98 -7.31
CA ASP A 220 -5.75 -12.79 -6.33
C ASP A 220 -5.34 -14.12 -6.98
N SER A 221 -4.74 -15.02 -6.20
CA SER A 221 -4.32 -16.35 -6.67
C SER A 221 -3.10 -16.35 -7.58
N PHE A 222 -2.13 -15.47 -7.33
CA PHE A 222 -0.78 -15.59 -7.89
C PHE A 222 0.20 -15.95 -6.78
N ASP A 223 1.18 -16.81 -7.06
CA ASP A 223 2.35 -16.98 -6.20
C ASP A 223 3.35 -15.84 -6.46
N CYS A 224 4.38 -15.76 -5.63
CA CYS A 224 5.41 -14.73 -5.72
C CYS A 224 6.27 -14.82 -6.98
N ASP A 225 6.27 -15.95 -7.69
CA ASP A 225 6.90 -16.11 -9.00
C ASP A 225 6.01 -15.63 -10.16
N GLY A 226 4.78 -15.19 -9.86
CA GLY A 226 3.80 -14.72 -10.83
C GLY A 226 2.98 -15.84 -11.49
N LEU A 227 3.14 -17.10 -11.05
CA LEU A 227 2.30 -18.20 -11.51
C LEU A 227 0.96 -18.21 -10.79
N TYR A 228 -0.09 -18.61 -11.51
CA TYR A 228 -1.41 -18.76 -10.91
C TYR A 228 -1.45 -19.97 -9.96
N VAL A 229 -2.05 -19.78 -8.78
CA VAL A 229 -2.26 -20.80 -7.76
C VAL A 229 -3.75 -21.00 -7.56
N ASP A 230 -4.25 -22.18 -7.91
CA ASP A 230 -5.64 -22.54 -7.62
C ASP A 230 -5.84 -22.61 -6.09
N GLY A 231 -6.87 -21.93 -5.58
CA GLY A 231 -7.18 -21.87 -4.15
C GLY A 231 -7.57 -23.22 -3.51
N ILE A 232 -7.65 -24.29 -4.32
CA ILE A 232 -7.93 -25.66 -3.89
C ILE A 232 -6.65 -26.42 -3.50
N ASP A 233 -5.44 -25.91 -3.80
CA ASP A 233 -4.17 -26.54 -3.46
C ASP A 233 -3.38 -25.70 -2.42
N PRO A 234 -3.57 -25.92 -1.11
CA PRO A 234 -2.91 -25.11 -0.10
C PRO A 234 -1.66 -25.82 0.43
N ASP A 235 -0.49 -25.36 0.00
CA ASP A 235 0.61 -25.28 0.96
C ASP A 235 0.16 -24.30 2.06
N ALA A 236 -0.03 -24.80 3.29
CA ALA A 236 -0.54 -24.01 4.42
C ALA A 236 0.27 -22.72 4.65
N LEU A 237 1.56 -22.74 4.29
CA LEU A 237 2.43 -21.57 4.37
C LEU A 237 2.09 -20.48 3.34
N ALA A 238 1.64 -20.85 2.13
CA ALA A 238 1.26 -19.87 1.11
C ALA A 238 0.00 -19.08 1.52
N PHE A 239 -0.96 -19.75 2.16
CA PHE A 239 -2.16 -19.10 2.70
C PHE A 239 -1.85 -18.19 3.89
N GLU A 240 -1.00 -18.62 4.83
CA GLU A 240 -0.58 -17.79 5.96
C GLU A 240 0.21 -16.53 5.53
N ARG A 241 1.00 -16.64 4.45
CA ARG A 241 1.77 -15.53 3.86
C ARG A 241 0.91 -14.50 3.13
N GLY A 242 -0.31 -14.87 2.73
CA GLY A 242 -1.15 -14.11 1.82
C GLY A 242 -0.66 -14.24 0.37
N LEU A 243 -1.55 -14.63 -0.53
CA LEU A 243 -1.24 -14.69 -1.95
C LEU A 243 -1.11 -13.26 -2.49
N PRO A 244 -0.02 -12.89 -3.20
CA PRO A 244 0.08 -11.58 -3.82
C PRO A 244 -1.07 -11.35 -4.80
N SER A 245 -1.63 -10.15 -4.76
CA SER A 245 -2.62 -9.69 -5.73
C SER A 245 -1.94 -8.90 -6.84
N VAL A 246 -2.43 -9.05 -8.06
CA VAL A 246 -1.98 -8.27 -9.22
C VAL A 246 -3.08 -7.28 -9.57
N THR A 247 -2.72 -6.01 -9.76
CA THR A 247 -3.67 -5.01 -10.27
C THR A 247 -3.90 -5.24 -11.75
N VAL A 248 -5.14 -5.57 -12.12
CA VAL A 248 -5.53 -5.78 -13.52
C VAL A 248 -5.91 -4.48 -14.19
N ASP A 249 -6.64 -3.64 -13.46
CA ASP A 249 -7.09 -2.32 -13.92
C ASP A 249 -7.24 -1.36 -12.74
N PHE A 250 -7.39 -0.07 -13.03
CA PHE A 250 -7.77 0.89 -12.00
C PHE A 250 -8.54 2.10 -12.54
N ASP A 251 -9.47 2.59 -11.72
CA ASP A 251 -10.14 3.88 -11.92
C ASP A 251 -9.54 4.96 -11.02
N VAL A 252 -9.63 6.22 -11.44
CA VAL A 252 -9.17 7.36 -10.62
C VAL A 252 -10.23 8.44 -10.60
N GLU A 253 -10.59 8.85 -9.40
CA GLU A 253 -11.44 10.01 -9.16
C GLU A 253 -10.68 11.04 -8.31
N LYS A 254 -10.92 12.32 -8.56
CA LYS A 254 -10.25 13.44 -7.89
C LYS A 254 -11.27 14.23 -7.08
N TYR A 255 -10.94 14.52 -5.83
CA TYR A 255 -11.71 15.42 -5.00
C TYR A 255 -11.53 16.87 -5.47
N ASP A 256 -12.67 17.55 -5.66
CA ASP A 256 -12.77 18.97 -5.99
C ASP A 256 -13.27 19.73 -4.75
N PRO A 257 -12.41 20.53 -4.09
CA PRO A 257 -12.79 21.26 -2.88
C PRO A 257 -13.76 22.41 -3.14
N GLU A 258 -13.89 22.91 -4.37
CA GLU A 258 -14.83 24.00 -4.69
C GLU A 258 -16.27 23.50 -4.73
N ASP A 259 -16.46 22.32 -5.32
CA ASP A 259 -17.78 21.70 -5.48
C ASP A 259 -18.12 20.72 -4.35
N GLY A 260 -17.13 20.27 -3.58
CA GLY A 260 -17.33 19.27 -2.51
C GLY A 260 -17.63 17.87 -3.07
N GLU A 261 -17.17 17.58 -4.29
CA GLU A 261 -17.48 16.35 -5.02
C GLU A 261 -16.21 15.62 -5.47
N VAL A 262 -16.36 14.32 -5.75
CA VAL A 262 -15.30 13.48 -6.30
C VAL A 262 -15.63 13.17 -7.76
N LYS A 263 -14.73 13.52 -8.68
CA LYS A 263 -14.97 13.48 -10.14
C LYS A 263 -13.98 12.55 -10.85
N TYR A 264 -14.47 11.78 -11.81
CA TYR A 264 -13.63 10.89 -12.61
C TYR A 264 -12.55 11.63 -13.39
N VAL A 265 -11.36 11.02 -13.49
CA VAL A 265 -10.22 11.56 -14.23
C VAL A 265 -9.95 10.69 -15.46
N GLU A 266 -10.25 11.21 -16.66
CA GLU A 266 -10.04 10.47 -17.91
C GLU A 266 -8.55 10.31 -18.27
N GLU A 267 -7.68 11.27 -17.89
CA GLU A 267 -6.23 11.19 -18.11
C GLU A 267 -5.45 11.82 -16.95
N LEU A 268 -4.47 11.11 -16.39
CA LEU A 268 -3.55 11.59 -15.34
C LEU A 268 -2.46 12.56 -15.86
N GLY A 269 -2.68 13.19 -17.01
CA GLY A 269 -1.75 14.13 -17.64
C GLY A 269 -0.66 13.46 -18.48
N SER A 270 -0.28 14.14 -19.56
CA SER A 270 0.64 13.68 -20.59
C SER A 270 2.00 13.22 -20.05
N ARG A 271 2.44 12.01 -20.45
CA ARG A 271 3.85 11.58 -20.37
C ARG A 271 4.75 12.73 -20.87
N ARG A 272 5.66 13.23 -20.03
CA ARG A 272 6.85 13.92 -20.56
C ARG A 272 7.51 12.96 -21.54
N LYS A 273 7.43 13.28 -22.84
CA LYS A 273 8.12 12.52 -23.89
C LYS A 273 9.59 12.48 -23.53
N GLY A 274 10.05 11.34 -23.01
CA GLY A 274 11.46 10.99 -23.01
C GLY A 274 11.96 11.13 -24.44
N SER A 275 13.00 11.95 -24.59
CA SER A 275 13.72 12.15 -25.82
C SER A 275 13.98 10.81 -26.51
N LYS A 276 13.45 10.69 -27.73
CA LYS A 276 13.73 9.58 -28.63
C LYS A 276 15.23 9.62 -28.94
N ALA A 277 16.00 8.70 -28.37
CA ALA A 277 17.36 8.45 -28.82
C ALA A 277 17.27 7.98 -30.27
N ARG A 278 17.70 8.84 -31.21
CA ARG A 278 17.99 8.44 -32.58
C ARG A 278 19.18 7.50 -32.52
N ALA A 279 18.98 6.24 -32.90
CA ALA A 279 20.05 5.41 -33.40
C ALA A 279 20.30 5.87 -34.83
N ASP A 280 21.33 6.68 -35.04
CA ASP A 280 21.90 6.91 -36.36
C ASP A 280 22.67 5.64 -36.72
N ASN A 281 22.10 4.86 -37.65
CA ASN A 281 22.83 3.80 -38.35
C ASN A 281 23.69 4.47 -39.42
N ASP A 282 24.94 4.77 -39.09
CA ASP A 282 26.00 4.98 -40.07
C ASP A 282 26.43 3.61 -40.61
N GLU A 283 25.86 3.21 -41.75
CA GLU A 283 26.43 2.14 -42.58
C GLU A 283 27.68 2.68 -43.29
N GLY A 284 28.80 2.64 -42.57
CA GLY A 284 30.14 2.79 -43.14
C GLY A 284 30.49 1.57 -43.98
N GLY A 285 30.38 1.71 -45.31
CA GLY A 285 30.86 0.74 -46.27
C GLY A 285 32.36 0.48 -46.14
N TRP A 286 32.75 -0.80 -46.21
CA TRP A 286 34.13 -1.22 -46.39
C TRP A 286 34.37 -1.60 -47.87
N PRO A 287 35.57 -1.32 -48.41
CA PRO A 287 35.82 -1.35 -49.85
C PRO A 287 36.00 -2.77 -50.38
N GLN A 288 35.63 -2.93 -51.65
CA GLN A 288 35.88 -4.13 -52.45
C GLN A 288 37.37 -4.31 -52.74
N SER A 289 37.78 -5.58 -52.79
CA SER A 289 38.89 -6.10 -53.60
C SER A 289 38.36 -7.15 -54.56
#